data_AF-A0A2N1M328-F1
#
_entry.id   AF-A0A2N1M328-F1
#
_cell.length_a   1.000
_cell.length_b   1.000
_cell.length_c   1.000
_cell.angle_alpha   90.00
_cell.angle_beta   90.00
_cell.angle_gamma   90.00
#
_symmetry.space_group_name_H-M   'P 1'
#
loop_
_entity.id
_entity.type
_entity.pdbx_description
1 polymer ?
#
loop_
_entity_poly.entity_id
_entity_poly.type
_entity_poly.pdbx_seq_one_letter_code
_entity_poly.pdbx_strand_id
1 'polypeptide(L)'
;MIGCPWHINFAFPKFSNGVRINSIIGKHNHEMNPHISEIAPRFRKLTDKMLEKVKFWTIQGKMGVSTQYNLLVALFPDKVINKKDLSNAIQQFKKQVKPSKNVACQMLTELYLKKDDDPRWIIKPHFDVGERRLNSLF
;
A
#
# COMPACT_ATOMS: atom_id res chain seq x y z
N MET A 1 16.81 19.75 -16.39
CA MET A 1 17.17 19.14 -17.69
C MET A 1 16.08 19.47 -18.70
N ILE A 2 16.28 20.48 -19.53
CA ILE A 2 15.40 20.77 -20.66
C ILE A 2 16.23 20.52 -21.92
N GLY A 3 15.65 19.85 -22.92
CA GLY A 3 16.30 19.62 -24.22
C GLY A 3 17.40 18.54 -24.23
N CYS A 4 17.28 17.46 -23.43
CA CYS A 4 18.16 16.31 -23.59
C CYS A 4 17.93 15.68 -24.98
N PRO A 5 18.97 15.51 -25.82
CA PRO A 5 18.80 15.00 -27.17
C PRO A 5 18.58 13.48 -27.21
N TRP A 6 18.77 12.80 -26.07
CA TRP A 6 18.57 11.35 -25.96
C TRP A 6 17.13 10.99 -26.31
N HIS A 7 16.96 10.09 -27.28
CA HIS A 7 15.67 9.52 -27.62
C HIS A 7 15.82 8.19 -28.35
N ILE A 8 14.76 7.39 -28.32
CA ILE A 8 14.64 6.16 -29.11
C ILE A 8 13.32 6.24 -29.87
N ASN A 9 13.39 6.07 -31.19
CA ASN A 9 12.21 6.05 -32.04
C ASN A 9 11.81 4.60 -32.32
N PHE A 10 10.57 4.28 -32.00
CA PHE A 10 9.95 3.00 -32.27
C PHE A 10 8.91 3.16 -33.38
N ALA A 11 8.78 2.16 -34.23
CA ALA A 11 7.69 2.03 -35.19
C ALA A 11 7.07 0.65 -35.09
N PHE A 12 5.78 0.57 -35.35
CA PHE A 12 5.07 -0.69 -35.52
C PHE A 12 4.52 -0.77 -36.94
N PRO A 13 5.33 -1.24 -37.91
CA PRO A 13 4.89 -1.36 -39.29
C PRO A 13 3.65 -2.27 -39.43
N LYS A 14 2.70 -1.86 -40.29
CA LYS A 14 1.40 -2.56 -40.49
C LYS A 14 1.52 -4.05 -40.86
N PHE A 15 2.64 -4.44 -41.47
CA PHE A 15 2.89 -5.82 -41.94
C PHE A 15 3.98 -6.54 -41.14
N SER A 16 4.37 -6.00 -39.99
CA SER A 16 5.38 -6.61 -39.13
C SER A 16 4.73 -7.23 -37.90
N ASN A 17 5.29 -8.34 -37.44
CA ASN A 17 4.83 -9.02 -36.23
C ASN A 17 5.44 -8.42 -34.94
N GLY A 18 5.95 -7.19 -34.97
CA GLY A 18 6.67 -6.64 -33.83
C GLY A 18 7.05 -5.17 -33.95
N VAL A 19 7.37 -4.57 -32.80
CA VAL A 19 7.90 -3.21 -32.71
C VAL A 19 9.33 -3.19 -33.24
N ARG A 20 9.62 -2.30 -34.18
CA ARG A 20 10.95 -2.05 -34.73
C ARG A 20 11.53 -0.75 -34.16
N ILE A 21 12.82 -0.76 -33.85
CA ILE A 21 13.56 0.46 -33.53
C ILE A 21 14.01 1.11 -34.84
N ASN A 22 13.63 2.36 -35.06
CA ASN A 22 14.01 3.14 -36.25
C ASN A 22 15.31 3.91 -36.04
N SER A 23 15.48 4.52 -34.87
CA SER A 23 16.69 5.29 -34.53
C SER A 23 16.91 5.36 -33.02
N ILE A 24 18.18 5.48 -32.62
CA ILE A 24 18.61 5.69 -31.23
C ILE A 24 19.58 6.88 -31.21
N ILE A 25 19.28 7.91 -30.44
CA ILE A 25 20.26 8.94 -30.05
C ILE A 25 20.64 8.67 -28.60
N GLY A 26 21.88 8.21 -28.39
CA GLY A 26 22.40 7.87 -27.06
C GLY A 26 23.05 9.04 -26.30
N LYS A 27 23.07 10.25 -26.88
CA LYS A 27 23.76 11.40 -26.29
C LYS A 27 22.90 12.03 -25.21
N HIS A 28 23.44 12.13 -24.00
CA HIS A 28 22.86 12.92 -22.93
C HIS A 28 23.57 14.29 -22.83
N ASN A 29 22.84 15.31 -22.41
CA ASN A 29 23.40 16.63 -22.07
C ASN A 29 23.54 16.82 -20.55
N HIS A 30 23.52 15.72 -19.81
CA HIS A 30 23.59 15.67 -18.36
C HIS A 30 24.21 14.33 -17.94
N GLU A 31 24.75 14.27 -16.74
CA GLU A 31 25.18 13.00 -16.16
C GLU A 31 23.96 12.11 -15.89
N MET A 32 24.12 10.82 -16.18
CA MET A 32 23.11 9.82 -15.87
C MET A 32 23.35 9.34 -14.44
N ASN A 33 22.31 9.34 -13.60
CA ASN A 33 22.44 8.86 -12.24
C ASN A 33 22.61 7.32 -12.25
N PRO A 34 23.76 6.77 -11.80
CA PRO A 34 24.01 5.33 -11.83
C PRO A 34 23.12 4.57 -10.84
N HIS A 35 22.62 5.24 -9.80
CA HIS A 35 21.74 4.67 -8.77
C HIS A 35 20.26 4.82 -9.12
N ILE A 36 19.91 4.94 -10.41
CA ILE A 36 18.50 5.07 -10.83
C ILE A 36 17.64 3.89 -10.37
N SER A 37 18.22 2.69 -10.26
CA SER A 37 17.58 1.49 -9.68
C SER A 37 17.21 1.69 -8.20
N GLU A 38 18.03 2.43 -7.46
CA GLU A 38 17.81 2.74 -6.05
C GLU A 38 16.94 3.96 -5.84
N ILE A 39 16.73 4.80 -6.87
CA ILE A 39 16.05 6.09 -6.76
C ILE A 39 14.67 6.11 -7.42
N ALA A 40 14.53 5.44 -8.56
CA ALA A 40 13.29 5.47 -9.30
C ALA A 40 12.19 4.65 -8.59
N PRO A 41 10.98 5.20 -8.39
CA PRO A 41 9.87 4.49 -7.76
C PRO A 41 9.54 3.14 -8.42
N ARG A 42 9.75 3.02 -9.75
CA ARG A 42 9.51 1.78 -10.49
C ARG A 42 10.43 0.63 -10.07
N PHE A 43 11.64 0.93 -9.60
CA PHE A 43 12.65 -0.07 -9.24
C PHE A 43 12.74 -0.31 -7.71
N ARG A 44 12.10 0.55 -6.91
CA ARG A 44 12.01 0.46 -5.44
C ARG A 44 10.88 -0.45 -4.92
N LYS A 45 10.01 -0.97 -5.80
CA LYS A 45 8.83 -1.72 -5.38
C LYS A 45 9.22 -3.02 -4.66
N LEU A 46 8.49 -3.32 -3.59
CA LEU A 46 8.56 -4.62 -2.93
C LEU A 46 8.16 -5.71 -3.91
N THR A 47 8.95 -6.79 -3.96
CA THR A 47 8.63 -7.97 -4.77
C THR A 47 7.49 -8.77 -4.15
N ASP A 48 6.84 -9.64 -4.92
CA ASP A 48 5.73 -10.46 -4.41
C ASP A 48 6.15 -11.34 -3.22
N LYS A 49 7.38 -11.89 -3.25
CA LYS A 49 7.95 -12.66 -2.12
C LYS A 49 8.10 -11.81 -0.86
N MET A 50 8.48 -10.55 -1.00
CA MET A 50 8.58 -9.62 0.14
C MET A 50 7.18 -9.27 0.67
N LEU A 51 6.22 -9.03 -0.22
CA LEU A 51 4.84 -8.73 0.15
C LEU A 51 4.15 -9.89 0.88
N GLU A 52 4.42 -11.13 0.47
CA GLU A 52 3.92 -12.33 1.15
C GLU A 52 4.39 -12.40 2.61
N LYS A 53 5.68 -12.17 2.85
CA LYS A 53 6.24 -12.12 4.22
C LYS A 53 5.67 -10.96 5.03
N VAL A 54 5.59 -9.76 4.45
CA VAL A 54 4.98 -8.59 5.10
C VAL A 54 3.53 -8.86 5.48
N LYS A 55 2.75 -9.50 4.59
CA LYS A 55 1.37 -9.91 4.86
C LYS A 55 1.31 -10.86 6.05
N PHE A 56 2.13 -11.91 6.04
CA PHE A 56 2.18 -12.89 7.13
C PHE A 56 2.52 -12.23 8.48
N TRP A 57 3.58 -11.42 8.55
CA TRP A 57 3.97 -10.75 9.79
C TRP A 57 2.98 -9.69 10.26
N THR A 58 2.27 -9.05 9.33
CA THR A 58 1.27 -8.03 9.65
C THR A 58 -0.02 -8.65 10.19
N ILE A 59 -0.50 -9.73 9.56
CA ILE A 59 -1.79 -10.34 9.89
C ILE A 59 -1.63 -11.35 11.03
N GLN A 60 -0.70 -12.30 10.89
CA GLN A 60 -0.50 -13.39 11.85
C GLN A 60 0.46 -12.97 12.96
N GLY A 61 1.60 -12.38 12.60
CA GLY A 61 2.64 -12.01 13.55
C GLY A 61 2.35 -10.74 14.38
N LYS A 62 1.37 -9.91 13.97
CA LYS A 62 1.06 -8.59 14.55
C LYS A 62 2.31 -7.73 14.81
N MET A 63 3.33 -7.86 13.96
CA MET A 63 4.63 -7.24 14.17
C MET A 63 4.63 -5.74 13.85
N GLY A 64 5.45 -4.97 14.58
CA GLY A 64 5.68 -3.56 14.31
C GLY A 64 6.51 -3.31 13.05
N VAL A 65 6.40 -2.10 12.50
CA VAL A 65 7.06 -1.71 11.22
C VAL A 65 8.59 -1.86 11.31
N SER A 66 9.21 -1.45 12.43
CA SER A 66 10.65 -1.53 12.63
C SER A 66 11.18 -2.98 12.60
N THR A 67 10.49 -3.90 13.26
CA THR A 67 10.84 -5.33 13.26
C THR A 67 10.70 -5.92 11.87
N GLN A 68 9.59 -5.64 11.18
CA GLN A 68 9.38 -6.11 9.81
C GLN A 68 10.44 -5.55 8.84
N TYR A 69 10.86 -4.29 9.02
CA TYR A 69 11.93 -3.67 8.23
C TYR A 69 13.26 -4.39 8.41
N ASN A 70 13.68 -4.62 9.65
CA ASN A 70 14.94 -5.31 9.94
C ASN A 70 14.95 -6.75 9.38
N LEU A 71 13.83 -7.47 9.53
CA LEU A 71 13.69 -8.81 8.97
C LEU A 71 13.75 -8.81 7.43
N LEU A 72 13.12 -7.82 6.79
CA LEU A 72 13.16 -7.66 5.34
C LEU A 72 14.58 -7.38 4.83
N VAL A 73 15.32 -6.49 5.48
CA VAL A 73 16.72 -6.18 5.12
C VAL A 73 17.60 -7.42 5.29
N ALA A 74 17.41 -8.19 6.36
CA ALA A 74 18.17 -9.42 6.60
C ALA A 74 17.86 -10.52 5.57
N LEU A 75 16.60 -10.65 5.14
CA LEU A 75 16.18 -11.68 4.18
C LEU A 75 16.44 -11.31 2.72
N PHE A 76 16.59 -10.02 2.43
CA PHE A 76 16.79 -9.50 1.07
C PHE A 76 17.90 -8.43 1.06
N PRO A 77 19.17 -8.82 1.33
CA PRO A 77 20.28 -7.87 1.45
C PRO A 77 20.56 -7.12 0.14
N ASP A 78 20.29 -7.75 -1.01
CA ASP A 78 20.54 -7.16 -2.34
C ASP A 78 19.45 -6.18 -2.80
N LYS A 79 18.46 -5.89 -1.94
CA LYS A 79 17.32 -5.02 -2.27
C LYS A 79 17.33 -3.77 -1.41
N VAL A 80 17.24 -2.62 -2.07
CA VAL A 80 17.03 -1.34 -1.40
C VAL A 80 15.56 -1.24 -1.00
N ILE A 81 15.31 -1.26 0.31
CA ILE A 81 13.95 -1.26 0.88
C ILE A 81 13.61 0.13 1.40
N ASN A 82 12.59 0.75 0.82
CA ASN A 82 12.07 2.01 1.30
C ASN A 82 11.10 1.81 2.47
N LYS A 83 11.35 2.49 3.59
CA LYS A 83 10.48 2.42 4.79
C LYS A 83 9.04 2.88 4.51
N LYS A 84 8.84 3.87 3.63
CA LYS A 84 7.51 4.36 3.25
C LYS A 84 6.73 3.31 2.48
N ASP A 85 7.37 2.62 1.54
CA ASP A 85 6.73 1.56 0.75
C ASP A 85 6.33 0.37 1.64
N LEU A 86 7.19 -0.02 2.58
CA LEU A 86 6.85 -0.99 3.61
C LEU A 86 5.64 -0.55 4.46
N SER A 87 5.66 0.68 4.96
CA SER A 87 4.56 1.22 5.77
C SER A 87 3.24 1.22 4.99
N ASN A 88 3.28 1.60 3.71
CA ASN A 88 2.11 1.57 2.83
C ASN A 88 1.57 0.15 2.65
N ALA A 89 2.44 -0.84 2.40
CA ALA A 89 2.04 -2.24 2.27
C ALA A 89 1.39 -2.76 3.57
N ILE A 90 2.00 -2.49 4.73
CA ILE A 90 1.46 -2.86 6.05
C ILE A 90 0.07 -2.25 6.25
N GLN A 91 -0.10 -0.96 5.94
CA GLN A 91 -1.40 -0.29 6.08
C GLN A 91 -2.45 -0.90 5.15
N GLN A 92 -2.09 -1.25 3.91
CA GLN A 92 -3.01 -1.91 2.99
C GLN A 92 -3.48 -3.26 3.53
N PHE A 93 -2.57 -4.10 4.04
CA PHE A 93 -2.95 -5.39 4.63
C PHE A 93 -3.79 -5.24 5.89
N LYS A 94 -3.48 -4.25 6.75
CA LYS A 94 -4.33 -3.94 7.93
C LYS A 94 -5.74 -3.51 7.52
N LYS A 95 -5.89 -2.75 6.43
CA LYS A 95 -7.22 -2.36 5.91
C LYS A 95 -8.01 -3.56 5.40
N GLN A 96 -7.36 -4.53 4.78
CA GLN A 96 -8.03 -5.75 4.28
C GLN A 96 -8.56 -6.64 5.41
N VAL A 97 -7.91 -6.62 6.58
CA VAL A 97 -8.32 -7.43 7.74
C VAL A 97 -9.32 -6.70 8.64
N LYS A 98 -9.37 -5.37 8.60
CA LYS A 98 -10.41 -4.63 9.34
C LYS A 98 -11.79 -5.05 8.81
N PRO A 99 -12.71 -5.50 9.67
CA PRO A 99 -14.10 -5.70 9.27
C PRO A 99 -14.61 -4.40 8.64
N SER A 100 -15.24 -4.49 7.47
CA SER A 100 -15.82 -3.33 6.77
C SER A 100 -16.91 -2.63 7.60
N LYS A 101 -17.41 -3.29 8.65
CA LYS A 101 -18.33 -2.72 9.64
C LYS A 101 -17.53 -2.04 10.74
N ASN A 102 -17.73 -0.73 10.86
CA ASN A 102 -17.29 0.11 11.96
C ASN A 102 -17.51 -0.63 13.30
N VAL A 103 -16.45 -0.83 14.08
CA VAL A 103 -16.49 -1.54 15.38
C VAL A 103 -17.58 -0.96 16.29
N ALA A 104 -17.80 0.36 16.21
CA ALA A 104 -18.86 1.04 16.94
C ALA A 104 -20.27 0.63 16.48
N CYS A 105 -20.48 0.38 15.18
CA CYS A 105 -21.75 -0.13 14.66
C CYS A 105 -22.01 -1.57 15.12
N GLN A 106 -20.99 -2.43 15.10
CA GLN A 106 -21.13 -3.81 15.59
C GLN A 106 -21.48 -3.83 17.09
N MET A 107 -20.77 -3.03 17.88
CA MET A 107 -21.03 -2.88 19.31
C MET A 107 -22.44 -2.34 19.57
N LEU A 108 -22.90 -1.34 18.82
CA LEU A 108 -24.25 -0.82 18.95
C LEU A 108 -25.32 -1.87 18.59
N THR A 109 -25.10 -2.66 17.53
CA THR A 109 -25.99 -3.77 17.17
C THR A 109 -26.05 -4.83 18.27
N GLU A 110 -24.92 -5.23 18.85
CA GLU A 110 -24.90 -6.18 19.97
C GLU A 110 -25.62 -5.66 21.20
N LEU A 111 -25.49 -4.36 21.51
CA LEU A 111 -26.21 -3.74 22.62
C LEU A 111 -27.72 -3.81 22.38
N TYR A 112 -28.21 -3.46 21.18
CA TYR A 112 -29.64 -3.57 20.87
C TYR A 112 -30.16 -5.01 21.00
N LEU A 113 -29.41 -6.01 20.53
CA LEU A 113 -29.79 -7.42 20.70
C LEU A 113 -29.89 -7.81 22.18
N LYS A 114 -28.99 -7.31 23.04
CA LYS A 114 -29.08 -7.54 24.50
C LYS A 114 -30.27 -6.85 25.15
N LYS A 115 -30.70 -5.71 24.61
CA LYS A 115 -31.91 -5.02 25.08
C LYS A 115 -33.19 -5.74 24.68
N ASP A 116 -33.20 -6.36 23.50
CA ASP A 116 -34.32 -7.20 23.08
C ASP A 116 -34.46 -8.45 23.97
N ASP A 117 -33.34 -8.99 24.47
CA ASP A 117 -33.31 -10.13 25.41
C ASP A 117 -33.63 -9.72 26.86
N ASP A 118 -33.06 -8.62 27.35
CA ASP A 118 -33.35 -8.05 28.67
C ASP A 118 -33.70 -6.55 28.55
N PRO A 119 -34.99 -6.16 28.70
CA PRO A 119 -35.44 -4.78 28.58
C PRO A 119 -34.82 -3.80 29.60
N ARG A 120 -34.14 -4.32 30.64
CA ARG A 120 -33.45 -3.49 31.65
C ARG A 120 -32.21 -2.80 31.10
N TRP A 121 -31.72 -3.21 29.93
CA TRP A 121 -30.60 -2.54 29.27
C TRP A 121 -31.00 -1.16 28.77
N ILE A 122 -30.37 -0.13 29.34
CA ILE A 122 -30.52 1.27 28.90
C ILE A 122 -29.38 1.59 27.95
N ILE A 123 -29.73 1.88 26.69
CA ILE A 123 -28.77 2.27 25.64
C ILE A 123 -29.13 3.68 25.19
N LYS A 124 -28.21 4.63 25.35
CA LYS A 124 -28.37 6.04 24.95
C LYS A 124 -27.30 6.42 23.92
N PRO A 125 -27.52 6.13 22.64
CA PRO A 125 -26.57 6.50 21.62
C PRO A 125 -26.69 8.00 21.32
N HIS A 126 -25.57 8.71 21.35
CA HIS A 126 -25.49 10.10 20.92
C HIS A 126 -24.97 10.17 19.49
N PHE A 127 -25.82 10.62 18.56
CA PHE A 127 -25.47 10.77 17.15
C PHE A 127 -25.22 12.22 16.80
N ASP A 128 -24.14 12.47 16.08
CA ASP A 128 -23.95 13.71 15.36
C ASP A 128 -24.76 13.68 14.07
N VAL A 129 -25.76 14.56 13.97
CA VAL A 129 -26.63 14.66 12.79
C VAL A 129 -25.87 15.26 11.60
N GLY A 130 -24.85 16.09 11.84
CA GLY A 130 -24.02 16.70 10.80
C GLY A 130 -23.01 15.72 10.20
N GLU A 131 -22.36 14.92 11.04
CA GLU A 131 -21.34 13.98 10.58
C GLU A 131 -21.86 12.55 10.28
N ARG A 132 -23.12 12.23 10.62
CA ARG A 132 -23.67 10.86 10.58
C ARG A 132 -22.79 9.86 11.34
N ARG A 133 -22.30 10.26 12.51
CA ARG A 133 -21.39 9.47 13.35
C ARG A 133 -21.94 9.27 14.75
N LEU A 134 -21.66 8.10 15.32
CA LEU A 134 -21.91 7.80 16.72
C LEU A 134 -20.78 8.42 17.55
N ASN A 135 -21.10 9.37 18.43
CA ASN A 135 -20.13 10.10 19.25
C ASN A 135 -20.00 9.53 20.67
N SER A 136 -21.07 8.98 21.25
CA SER A 136 -21.08 8.40 22.61
C SER A 136 -22.16 7.32 22.76
N LEU A 137 -21.99 6.44 23.76
CA LEU A 137 -22.91 5.33 24.11
C LEU A 137 -23.47 5.42 25.55
N PHE A 138 -23.30 6.56 26.23
CA PHE A 138 -23.74 6.78 27.62
C PHE A 138 -24.76 7.91 27.75
#